data_AF-V9G4M3-F1
#
_entry.id   AF-V9G4M3-F1
#
_cell.length_a   1.000
_cell.length_b   1.000
_cell.length_c   1.000
_cell.angle_alpha   90.00
_cell.angle_beta   90.00
_cell.angle_gamma   90.00
#
_symmetry.space_group_name_H-M   'P 1'
#
loop_
_entity.id
_entity.type
_entity.pdbx_description
1 polymer ?
#
loop_
_entity_poly.entity_id
_entity_poly.type
_entity_poly.pdbx_seq_one_letter_code
_entity_poly.pdbx_strand_id
1 'polypeptide(L)'
;MSTETYIQKAYRCILQNDFEEALRWFEQALQADPGDAEVHYRCSITYGRSDRLEMAIFHAEEAVRLQPDKPEYRLHLQHIKAAELVRNARKMVDSRQDVTPSDLYQAVTLLKSAVSMDPLHAQAYVWLALVYSELNEHAQAISTLKEVIALYPQESGLQQIMEELKQRLKSYMQD
;
A
#
# COMPACT_ATOMS: atom_id res chain seq x y z
N MET A 1 -12.00 1.81 33.08
CA MET A 1 -11.72 0.46 32.52
C MET A 1 -10.23 0.41 32.21
N SER A 2 -9.58 -0.76 32.22
CA SER A 2 -8.16 -0.83 31.84
C SER A 2 -7.98 -0.69 30.33
N THR A 3 -6.83 -0.20 29.88
CA THR A 3 -6.40 -0.16 28.46
C THR A 3 -6.64 -1.52 27.78
N GLU A 4 -6.29 -2.61 28.46
CA GLU A 4 -6.51 -3.97 27.98
C GLU A 4 -7.98 -4.32 27.71
N THR A 5 -8.91 -3.78 28.50
CA THR A 5 -10.35 -4.00 28.28
C THR A 5 -10.83 -3.27 27.01
N TYR A 6 -10.28 -2.09 26.73
CA TYR A 6 -10.61 -1.35 25.51
C TYR A 6 -10.05 -2.06 24.27
N ILE A 7 -8.80 -2.56 24.33
CA ILE A 7 -8.18 -3.33 23.25
C ILE A 7 -8.99 -4.60 22.92
N GLN A 8 -9.43 -5.35 23.93
CA GLN A 8 -10.26 -6.55 23.72
C GLN A 8 -11.58 -6.23 23.01
N LYS A 9 -12.23 -5.12 23.38
CA LYS A 9 -13.45 -4.66 22.70
C LYS A 9 -13.18 -4.27 21.25
N ALA A 10 -12.08 -3.55 21.00
CA ALA A 10 -11.67 -3.18 19.65
C ALA A 10 -11.48 -4.42 18.77
N TYR A 11 -10.78 -5.45 19.25
CA TYR A 11 -10.63 -6.70 18.50
C TYR A 11 -11.96 -7.40 18.21
N ARG A 12 -12.90 -7.39 19.15
CA ARG A 12 -14.22 -7.97 18.92
C ARG A 12 -14.96 -7.25 17.78
N CYS A 13 -14.85 -5.92 17.71
CA CYS A 13 -15.41 -5.13 16.62
C CYS A 13 -14.71 -5.43 15.29
N ILE A 14 -13.38 -5.58 15.27
CA ILE A 14 -12.61 -6.00 14.08
C ILE A 14 -13.10 -7.37 13.57
N LEU A 15 -13.32 -8.34 14.46
CA LEU A 15 -13.85 -9.66 14.07
C LEU A 15 -15.28 -9.59 13.51
N GLN A 16 -16.02 -8.53 13.84
CA GLN A 16 -17.34 -8.24 13.30
C GLN A 16 -17.29 -7.34 12.05
N ASN A 17 -16.09 -7.03 11.54
CA ASN A 17 -15.86 -6.09 10.44
C ASN A 17 -16.33 -4.64 10.74
N ASP A 18 -16.51 -4.30 12.02
CA ASP A 18 -16.87 -2.96 12.47
C ASP A 18 -15.62 -2.17 12.83
N PHE A 19 -14.95 -1.63 11.81
CA PHE A 19 -13.71 -0.90 11.97
C PHE A 19 -13.89 0.46 12.66
N GLU A 20 -15.03 1.14 12.48
CA GLU A 20 -15.28 2.43 13.13
C GLU A 20 -15.47 2.29 14.64
N GLU A 21 -16.22 1.28 15.09
CA GLU A 21 -16.36 1.01 16.51
C GLU A 21 -15.03 0.53 17.11
N ALA A 22 -14.24 -0.26 16.37
CA ALA A 22 -12.90 -0.65 16.80
C ALA A 22 -12.00 0.56 17.04
N LEU A 23 -12.00 1.54 16.12
CA LEU A 23 -11.24 2.78 16.27
C LEU A 23 -11.68 3.58 17.49
N ARG A 24 -12.99 3.68 17.76
CA ARG A 24 -13.49 4.33 18.99
C ARG A 24 -12.98 3.66 20.26
N TRP A 25 -12.90 2.32 20.28
CA TRP A 25 -12.31 1.61 21.42
C TRP A 25 -10.81 1.84 21.55
N PHE A 26 -10.08 1.92 20.44
CA PHE A 26 -8.66 2.28 20.50
C PHE A 26 -8.43 3.74 20.93
N GLU A 27 -9.28 4.68 20.54
CA GLU A 27 -9.23 6.06 21.05
C GLU A 27 -9.40 6.09 22.57
N GLN A 28 -10.32 5.28 23.12
CA GLN A 28 -10.47 5.16 24.58
C GLN A 28 -9.23 4.52 25.24
N ALA A 29 -8.58 3.56 24.56
CA ALA A 29 -7.32 2.98 25.03
C ALA A 29 -6.19 4.03 25.07
N LEU A 30 -6.05 4.83 24.01
CA LEU A 30 -5.06 5.92 23.93
C LEU A 30 -5.36 7.08 24.88
N GLN A 31 -6.63 7.34 25.23
CA GLN A 31 -6.97 8.29 26.29
C GLN A 31 -6.51 7.82 27.67
N ALA A 32 -6.52 6.51 27.91
CA ALA A 32 -6.06 5.92 29.17
C ALA A 32 -4.52 5.82 29.23
N ASP A 33 -3.88 5.47 28.12
CA ASP A 33 -2.44 5.43 27.96
C ASP A 33 -2.01 5.94 26.57
N PRO A 34 -1.64 7.23 26.45
CA PRO A 34 -1.17 7.80 25.19
C PRO A 34 0.19 7.26 24.73
N GLY A 35 0.93 6.56 25.59
CA GLY A 35 2.25 6.01 25.31
C GLY A 35 2.23 4.56 24.81
N ASP A 36 1.05 3.96 24.65
CA ASP A 36 0.91 2.56 24.25
C ASP A 36 1.19 2.39 22.75
N ALA A 37 2.44 2.04 22.44
CA ALA A 37 2.92 1.82 21.08
C ALA A 37 2.14 0.71 20.34
N GLU A 38 1.71 -0.33 21.05
CA GLU A 38 0.94 -1.43 20.47
C GLU A 38 -0.44 -0.93 20.05
N VAL A 39 -1.10 -0.10 20.86
CA VAL A 39 -2.38 0.51 20.47
C VAL A 39 -2.22 1.42 19.25
N HIS A 40 -1.16 2.24 19.20
CA HIS A 40 -0.84 3.01 18.00
C HIS A 40 -0.65 2.10 16.76
N TYR A 41 0.07 1.00 16.90
CA TYR A 41 0.25 0.01 15.83
C TYR A 41 -1.09 -0.63 15.39
N ARG A 42 -2.00 -0.93 16.32
CA ARG A 42 -3.33 -1.48 15.98
C ARG A 42 -4.24 -0.43 15.32
N CYS A 43 -4.19 0.82 15.76
CA CYS A 43 -4.85 1.93 15.09
C CYS A 43 -4.40 2.04 13.64
N SER A 44 -3.08 2.00 13.38
CA SER A 44 -2.57 2.16 12.02
C SER A 44 -3.08 1.07 11.06
N ILE A 45 -3.08 -0.18 11.51
CA ILE A 45 -3.65 -1.31 10.74
C ILE A 45 -5.14 -1.06 10.46
N THR A 46 -5.89 -0.63 11.47
CA THR A 46 -7.34 -0.45 11.37
C THR A 46 -7.69 0.71 10.43
N TYR A 47 -7.02 1.86 10.56
CA TYR A 47 -7.17 2.98 9.64
C TYR A 47 -6.77 2.60 8.20
N GLY A 48 -5.70 1.82 8.03
CA GLY A 48 -5.28 1.33 6.70
C GLY A 48 -6.36 0.47 6.03
N ARG A 49 -7.04 -0.40 6.79
CA ARG A 49 -8.18 -1.19 6.30
C ARG A 49 -9.42 -0.36 5.97
N SER A 50 -9.58 0.79 6.61
CA SER A 50 -10.65 1.76 6.34
C SER A 50 -10.28 2.77 5.24
N ASP A 51 -9.19 2.56 4.48
CA ASP A 51 -8.66 3.45 3.43
C ASP A 51 -8.31 4.88 3.92
N ARG A 52 -8.09 5.04 5.22
CA ARG A 52 -7.68 6.30 5.87
C ARG A 52 -6.15 6.32 6.04
N LEU A 53 -5.40 6.28 4.94
CA LEU A 53 -3.94 6.10 4.97
C LEU A 53 -3.21 7.20 5.73
N GLU A 54 -3.68 8.45 5.70
CA GLU A 54 -3.07 9.57 6.42
C GLU A 54 -3.02 9.30 7.94
N MET A 55 -4.15 8.86 8.51
CA MET A 55 -4.23 8.46 9.92
C MET A 55 -3.47 7.17 10.19
N ALA A 56 -3.46 6.24 9.24
CA ALA A 56 -2.67 5.02 9.35
C ALA A 56 -1.17 5.32 9.49
N ILE A 57 -0.64 6.22 8.66
CA ILE A 57 0.75 6.66 8.71
C ILE A 57 1.04 7.33 10.05
N PHE A 58 0.21 8.28 10.47
CA PHE A 58 0.39 8.98 11.75
C PHE A 58 0.54 8.00 12.92
N HIS A 59 -0.39 7.04 13.05
CA HIS A 59 -0.32 6.07 14.13
C HIS A 59 0.85 5.07 13.99
N ALA A 60 1.23 4.70 12.77
CA ALA A 60 2.40 3.85 12.55
C ALA A 60 3.71 4.56 12.90
N GLU A 61 3.81 5.87 12.62
CA GLU A 61 4.94 6.70 13.02
C GLU A 61 5.04 6.82 14.53
N GLU A 62 3.93 7.02 15.23
CA GLU A 62 3.90 7.04 16.69
C GLU A 62 4.31 5.70 17.31
N ALA A 63 3.85 4.58 16.76
CA ALA A 63 4.27 3.25 17.21
C ALA A 63 5.79 3.06 17.08
N VAL A 64 6.37 3.45 15.94
CA VAL A 64 7.82 3.42 15.72
C VAL A 64 8.58 4.38 16.63
N ARG A 65 8.03 5.57 16.89
CA ARG A 65 8.63 6.57 17.78
C ARG A 65 8.68 6.08 19.22
N LEU A 66 7.61 5.44 19.69
CA LEU A 66 7.49 4.94 21.05
C LEU A 66 8.31 3.67 21.28
N GLN A 67 8.38 2.77 20.28
CA GLN A 67 9.16 1.53 20.34
C GLN A 67 9.97 1.31 19.05
N PRO A 68 11.12 1.99 18.90
CA PRO A 68 11.94 1.93 17.69
C PRO A 68 12.68 0.59 17.49
N ASP A 69 12.78 -0.20 18.55
CA ASP A 69 13.42 -1.52 18.57
C ASP A 69 12.52 -2.63 17.99
N LYS A 70 11.21 -2.37 17.83
CA LYS A 70 10.25 -3.29 17.20
C LYS A 70 10.38 -3.26 15.67
N PRO A 71 10.96 -4.30 15.03
CA PRO A 71 11.12 -4.31 13.57
C PRO A 71 9.75 -4.34 12.86
N GLU A 72 8.79 -5.01 13.49
CA GLU A 72 7.40 -5.17 13.03
C GLU A 72 6.74 -3.82 12.72
N TYR A 73 6.92 -2.82 13.61
CA TYR A 73 6.33 -1.50 13.44
C TYR A 73 6.98 -0.74 12.29
N ARG A 74 8.30 -0.87 12.13
CA ARG A 74 9.02 -0.23 11.01
C ARG A 74 8.62 -0.84 9.68
N LEU A 75 8.52 -2.16 9.59
CA LEU A 75 8.06 -2.86 8.39
C LEU A 75 6.62 -2.46 8.04
N HIS A 76 5.75 -2.34 9.03
CA HIS A 76 4.38 -1.87 8.80
C HIS A 76 4.33 -0.41 8.34
N LEU A 77 5.13 0.49 8.93
CA LEU A 77 5.21 1.87 8.48
C LEU A 77 5.69 1.97 7.01
N GLN A 78 6.70 1.17 6.63
CA GLN A 78 7.16 1.07 5.24
C GLN A 78 6.06 0.60 4.30
N HIS A 79 5.33 -0.45 4.69
CA HIS A 79 4.20 -0.97 3.92
C HIS A 79 3.10 0.08 3.70
N ILE A 80 2.69 0.80 4.75
CA ILE A 80 1.65 1.82 4.65
C ILE A 80 2.12 3.03 3.82
N LYS A 81 3.38 3.46 3.97
CA LYS A 81 3.95 4.54 3.14
C LYS A 81 4.06 4.13 1.67
N ALA A 82 4.44 2.88 1.38
CA ALA A 82 4.40 2.34 0.02
C ALA A 82 2.97 2.37 -0.55
N ALA A 83 1.96 1.97 0.24
CA ALA A 83 0.57 2.01 -0.18
C ALA A 83 0.09 3.45 -0.49
N GLU A 84 0.51 4.45 0.29
CA GLU A 84 0.21 5.86 0.00
C GLU A 84 0.83 6.32 -1.31
N LEU A 85 2.11 5.99 -1.56
CA LEU A 85 2.78 6.30 -2.82
C LEU A 85 2.06 5.68 -4.02
N VAL A 86 1.63 4.42 -3.89
CA VAL A 86 0.83 3.73 -4.91
C VAL A 86 -0.50 4.44 -5.13
N ARG A 87 -1.21 4.83 -4.05
CA ARG A 87 -2.48 5.56 -4.14
C ARG A 87 -2.30 6.90 -4.86
N ASN A 88 -1.23 7.62 -4.56
CA ASN A 88 -0.94 8.91 -5.18
C ASN A 88 -0.60 8.74 -6.65
N ALA A 89 0.27 7.78 -7.00
CA ALA A 89 0.57 7.45 -8.39
C ALA A 89 -0.68 7.05 -9.17
N ARG A 90 -1.54 6.20 -8.59
CA ARG A 90 -2.80 5.78 -9.21
C ARG A 90 -3.71 6.98 -9.49
N LYS A 91 -3.88 7.90 -8.54
CA LYS A 91 -4.69 9.11 -8.74
C LYS A 91 -4.21 9.96 -9.92
N MET A 92 -2.90 10.02 -10.17
CA MET A 92 -2.32 10.77 -11.30
C MET A 92 -2.64 10.14 -12.66
N VAL A 93 -2.79 8.81 -12.70
CA VAL A 93 -3.01 8.04 -13.94
C VAL A 93 -4.50 7.82 -14.19
N ASP A 94 -5.32 7.74 -13.14
CA ASP A 94 -6.76 7.53 -13.24
C ASP A 94 -7.53 8.80 -13.68
N SER A 95 -6.91 9.98 -13.71
CA SER A 95 -7.56 11.22 -14.19
C SER A 95 -7.71 11.20 -15.71
N ARG A 96 -8.77 10.52 -16.20
CA ARG A 96 -9.00 10.09 -17.59
C ARG A 96 -9.06 11.16 -18.70
N GLN A 97 -8.86 12.45 -18.41
CA GLN A 97 -8.96 13.48 -19.46
C GLN A 97 -7.62 14.12 -19.86
N ASP A 98 -6.61 14.18 -18.99
CA ASP A 98 -5.39 14.95 -19.27
C ASP A 98 -4.11 14.35 -18.67
N VAL A 99 -3.91 13.03 -18.74
CA VAL A 99 -2.65 12.42 -18.28
C VAL A 99 -1.53 12.78 -19.27
N THR A 100 -0.56 13.58 -18.83
CA THR A 100 0.59 13.95 -19.65
C THR A 100 1.75 12.95 -19.48
N PRO A 101 2.71 12.88 -20.41
CA PRO A 101 3.93 12.09 -20.20
C PRO A 101 4.68 12.48 -18.92
N SER A 102 4.64 13.76 -18.53
CA SER A 102 5.24 14.23 -17.27
C SER A 102 4.57 13.58 -16.04
N ASP A 103 3.25 13.45 -16.05
CA ASP A 103 2.51 12.81 -14.95
C ASP A 103 2.83 11.32 -14.87
N LEU A 104 2.98 10.64 -16.01
CA LEU A 104 3.41 9.25 -16.05
C LEU A 104 4.82 9.06 -15.47
N TYR A 105 5.79 9.91 -15.82
CA TYR A 105 7.14 9.84 -15.24
C TYR A 105 7.15 10.14 -13.72
N GLN A 106 6.30 11.06 -13.26
CA GLN A 106 6.12 11.30 -11.84
C GLN A 106 5.51 10.07 -11.14
N ALA A 107 4.49 9.44 -11.73
CA ALA A 107 3.92 8.20 -11.23
C ALA A 107 4.95 7.06 -11.17
N VAL A 108 5.80 6.89 -12.20
CA VAL A 108 6.93 5.94 -12.17
C VAL A 108 7.86 6.21 -10.97
N THR A 109 8.15 7.48 -10.69
CA THR A 109 9.04 7.87 -9.57
C THR A 109 8.44 7.48 -8.22
N LEU A 110 7.15 7.74 -8.03
CA LEU A 110 6.41 7.33 -6.82
C LEU A 110 6.38 5.81 -6.67
N LEU A 111 6.09 5.09 -7.75
CA LEU A 111 5.96 3.63 -7.75
C LEU A 111 7.30 2.92 -7.54
N LYS A 112 8.39 3.42 -8.12
CA LYS A 112 9.75 2.94 -7.80
C LYS A 112 10.10 3.14 -6.34
N SER A 113 9.74 4.29 -5.78
CA SER A 113 9.93 4.56 -4.36
C SER A 113 9.12 3.60 -3.50
N ALA A 114 7.87 3.30 -3.89
CA ALA A 114 7.03 2.32 -3.21
C ALA A 114 7.65 0.91 -3.22
N VAL A 115 8.11 0.43 -4.38
CA VAL A 115 8.80 -0.87 -4.53
C VAL A 115 10.08 -0.94 -3.70
N SER A 116 10.86 0.14 -3.67
CA SER A 116 12.06 0.19 -2.82
C SER A 116 11.74 0.17 -1.32
N MET A 117 10.58 0.69 -0.93
CA MET A 117 10.17 0.78 0.48
C MET A 117 9.55 -0.53 0.97
N ASP A 118 8.71 -1.15 0.14
CA ASP A 118 8.11 -2.46 0.36
C ASP A 118 8.25 -3.33 -0.90
N PRO A 119 9.34 -4.13 -1.00
CA PRO A 119 9.58 -5.01 -2.13
C PRO A 119 8.53 -6.12 -2.31
N LEU A 120 7.64 -6.32 -1.35
CA LEU A 120 6.54 -7.29 -1.39
C LEU A 120 5.19 -6.63 -1.76
N HIS A 121 5.17 -5.33 -2.06
CA HIS A 121 3.92 -4.64 -2.42
C HIS A 121 3.51 -4.94 -3.87
N ALA A 122 2.81 -6.06 -4.10
CA ALA A 122 2.42 -6.52 -5.44
C ALA A 122 1.78 -5.43 -6.31
N GLN A 123 0.87 -4.65 -5.72
CA GLN A 123 0.15 -3.59 -6.42
C GLN A 123 1.08 -2.47 -6.96
N ALA A 124 2.25 -2.25 -6.34
CA ALA A 124 3.21 -1.25 -6.77
C ALA A 124 3.88 -1.68 -8.07
N TYR A 125 4.28 -2.96 -8.17
CA TYR A 125 4.80 -3.53 -9.41
C TYR A 125 3.76 -3.54 -10.51
N VAL A 126 2.51 -3.88 -10.19
CA VAL A 126 1.40 -3.88 -11.17
C VAL A 126 1.22 -2.48 -11.74
N TRP A 127 1.05 -1.45 -10.91
CA TRP A 127 0.90 -0.09 -11.40
C TRP A 127 2.15 0.40 -12.13
N LEU A 128 3.35 0.04 -11.66
CA LEU A 128 4.59 0.42 -12.33
C LEU A 128 4.67 -0.17 -13.74
N ALA A 129 4.32 -1.45 -13.90
CA ALA A 129 4.26 -2.10 -15.20
C ALA A 129 3.22 -1.47 -16.13
N LEU A 130 2.04 -1.13 -15.60
CA LEU A 130 0.98 -0.46 -16.38
C LEU A 130 1.43 0.93 -16.85
N VAL A 131 1.99 1.75 -15.95
CA VAL A 131 2.49 3.09 -16.30
C VAL A 131 3.64 3.02 -17.31
N TYR A 132 4.55 2.04 -17.17
CA TYR A 132 5.56 1.79 -18.19
C TYR A 132 4.95 1.42 -19.54
N SER A 133 3.88 0.64 -19.56
CA SER A 133 3.18 0.34 -20.81
C SER A 133 2.56 1.58 -21.45
N GLU A 134 2.00 2.50 -20.68
CA GLU A 134 1.42 3.75 -21.19
C GLU A 134 2.50 4.70 -21.73
N LEU A 135 3.73 4.62 -21.20
CA LEU A 135 4.91 5.31 -21.73
C LEU A 135 5.52 4.63 -22.98
N ASN A 136 4.92 3.55 -23.48
CA ASN A 136 5.49 2.66 -24.51
C ASN A 136 6.84 2.02 -24.12
N GLU A 137 7.20 2.02 -22.84
CA GLU A 137 8.35 1.33 -22.27
C GLU A 137 8.03 -0.16 -22.02
N HIS A 138 7.59 -0.87 -23.07
CA HIS A 138 7.02 -2.22 -22.95
C HIS A 138 8.01 -3.26 -22.40
N ALA A 139 9.31 -3.12 -22.67
CA ALA A 139 10.33 -4.01 -22.14
C ALA A 139 10.45 -3.88 -20.61
N GLN A 140 10.48 -2.64 -20.09
CA GLN A 140 10.45 -2.36 -18.65
C GLN A 140 9.16 -2.86 -18.01
N ALA A 141 8.01 -2.66 -18.67
CA ALA A 141 6.71 -3.14 -18.18
C ALA A 141 6.71 -4.66 -17.96
N ILE A 142 7.16 -5.42 -18.96
CA ILE A 142 7.26 -6.88 -18.88
C ILE A 142 8.29 -7.32 -17.82
N SER A 143 9.45 -6.66 -17.74
CA SER A 143 10.46 -6.99 -16.72
C SER A 143 9.90 -6.80 -15.30
N THR A 144 9.26 -5.65 -15.06
CA THR A 144 8.66 -5.31 -13.76
C THR A 144 7.58 -6.32 -13.36
N LEU A 145 6.73 -6.72 -14.30
CA LEU A 145 5.66 -7.67 -14.00
C LEU A 145 6.19 -9.10 -13.79
N LYS A 146 7.32 -9.48 -14.40
CA LYS A 146 7.99 -10.76 -14.11
C LYS A 146 8.47 -10.84 -12.66
N GLU A 147 8.97 -9.73 -12.11
CA GLU A 147 9.43 -9.68 -10.73
C GLU A 147 8.28 -10.01 -9.76
N VAL A 148 7.12 -9.37 -9.91
CA VAL A 148 5.98 -9.65 -9.02
C VAL A 148 5.36 -11.03 -9.25
N ILE A 149 5.37 -11.56 -10.48
CA ILE A 149 4.96 -12.96 -10.72
C ILE A 149 5.88 -13.94 -10.00
N ALA A 150 7.19 -13.66 -9.91
CA ALA A 150 8.11 -14.51 -9.16
C ALA A 150 7.82 -14.49 -7.65
N LEU A 151 7.33 -13.36 -7.12
CA LEU A 151 6.90 -13.24 -5.72
C LEU A 151 5.55 -13.93 -5.46
N TYR A 152 4.60 -13.82 -6.39
CA TYR A 152 3.23 -14.29 -6.27
C TYR A 152 2.79 -15.16 -7.45
N PRO A 153 3.41 -16.35 -7.66
CA PRO A 153 3.20 -17.15 -8.87
C PRO A 153 1.79 -17.71 -9.02
N GLN A 154 1.02 -17.78 -7.92
CA GLN A 154 -0.33 -18.32 -7.88
C GLN A 154 -1.42 -17.26 -8.18
N GLU A 155 -1.04 -15.98 -8.28
CA GLU A 155 -1.99 -14.90 -8.52
C GLU A 155 -2.31 -14.79 -10.02
N SER A 156 -3.35 -15.50 -10.46
CA SER A 156 -3.73 -15.63 -11.89
C SER A 156 -3.92 -14.30 -12.62
N GLY A 157 -4.28 -13.23 -11.90
CA GLY A 157 -4.43 -11.89 -12.47
C GLY A 157 -3.13 -11.36 -13.07
N LEU A 158 -1.98 -11.69 -12.50
CA LEU A 158 -0.67 -11.21 -12.98
C LEU A 158 -0.29 -11.82 -14.33
N GLN A 159 -0.62 -13.10 -14.56
CA GLN A 159 -0.38 -13.76 -15.85
C GLN A 159 -1.26 -13.15 -16.95
N GLN A 160 -2.49 -12.75 -16.64
CA GLN A 160 -3.34 -12.07 -17.61
C GLN A 160 -2.72 -10.74 -18.06
N ILE A 161 -2.31 -9.89 -17.11
CA ILE A 161 -1.66 -8.61 -17.41
C ILE A 161 -0.38 -8.85 -18.22
N MET A 162 0.38 -9.92 -17.94
CA MET A 162 1.60 -10.26 -18.67
C MET A 162 1.33 -10.58 -20.14
N GLU A 163 0.28 -11.33 -20.44
CA GLU A 163 -0.09 -11.63 -21.83
C GLU A 163 -0.56 -10.38 -22.57
N GLU A 164 -1.32 -9.50 -21.91
CA GLU A 164 -1.73 -8.20 -22.48
C GLU A 164 -0.50 -7.33 -22.83
N LEU A 165 0.48 -7.22 -21.91
CA LEU A 165 1.71 -6.46 -22.16
C LEU A 165 2.55 -7.04 -23.30
N LYS A 166 2.66 -8.38 -23.40
CA LYS A 166 3.36 -9.04 -24.51
C LYS A 166 2.68 -8.78 -25.86
N GLN A 167 1.34 -8.78 -25.88
CA GLN A 167 0.58 -8.46 -27.09
C GLN A 167 0.82 -7.02 -27.54
N ARG A 168 0.78 -6.06 -26.62
CA ARG A 168 1.10 -4.64 -26.90
C ARG A 168 2.51 -4.50 -27.50
N LEU A 169 3.51 -5.13 -26.89
CA LEU A 169 4.89 -5.12 -27.42
C LEU A 169 4.96 -5.71 -28.83
N LYS A 170 4.29 -6.84 -29.07
CA LYS A 170 4.29 -7.49 -30.38
C LYS A 170 3.69 -6.57 -31.45
N SER A 171 2.56 -5.92 -31.16
CA SER A 171 1.93 -4.97 -32.08
C SER A 171 2.88 -3.79 -32.37
N TYR A 172 3.49 -3.21 -31.33
CA TYR A 172 4.45 -2.10 -31.49
C TYR A 172 5.66 -2.46 -32.36
N MET A 173 6.13 -3.72 -32.33
CA MET A 173 7.24 -4.17 -33.17
C MET A 173 6.86 -4.44 -34.64
N GLN A 174 5.56 -4.49 -34.94
CA GLN A 174 5.03 -4.78 -36.27
C GLN A 174 4.62 -3.52 -37.05
N ASP A 175 4.48 -2.39 -36.34
CA ASP A 175 4.25 -1.04 -36.89
C ASP A 175 5.58 -0.33 -37.23
#